data_AF-A0A2M6USL4-F1
#
_entry.id   AF-A0A2M6USL4-F1
#
_cell.length_a   1.000
_cell.length_b   1.000
_cell.length_c   1.000
_cell.angle_alpha   90.00
_cell.angle_beta   90.00
_cell.angle_gamma   90.00
#
_symmetry.space_group_name_H-M   'P 1'
#
loop_
_entity.id
_entity.type
_entity.pdbx_description
1 polymer ?
#
loop_
_entity_poly.entity_id
_entity_poly.type
_entity_poly.pdbx_seq_one_letter_code
_entity_poly.pdbx_strand_id
1 'polypeptide(L)' 'MQAAALKAWAGKDENIAVAQKAFHHRARMNHLAALGQWTKEQEQVSA' A
#
# COMPACT_ATOMS: atom_id res chain seq x y z
N MET A 1 -6.28 0.29 -6.94
CA MET A 1 -5.71 -0.16 -5.65
C MET A 1 -4.60 -1.20 -5.80
N GLN A 2 -4.69 -2.17 -6.73
CA GLN A 2 -3.73 -3.28 -6.81
C GLN A 2 -2.43 -3.02 -7.61
N ALA A 3 -2.35 -1.97 -8.43
CA ALA A 3 -1.20 -1.74 -9.31
C ALA A 3 0.15 -1.66 -8.58
N ALA A 4 0.21 -1.03 -7.39
CA ALA A 4 1.44 -0.94 -6.61
C ALA A 4 1.88 -2.30 -6.04
N ALA A 5 0.93 -3.09 -5.53
CA ALA A 5 1.19 -4.43 -5.02
C ALA A 5 1.59 -5.40 -6.15
N LEU A 6 0.93 -5.32 -7.31
CA LEU A 6 1.27 -6.13 -8.47
C LEU A 6 2.68 -5.82 -8.99
N LYS A 7 3.04 -4.53 -9.04
CA LYS A 7 4.40 -4.10 -9.39
C LYS A 7 5.44 -4.57 -8.38
N ALA A 8 5.12 -4.53 -7.08
CA ALA A 8 6.02 -4.98 -6.02
C ALA A 8 6.19 -6.50 -6.01
N TRP A 9 5.13 -7.26 -6.30
CA TRP A 9 5.18 -8.72 -6.37
C TRP A 9 6.03 -9.21 -7.55
N ALA A 10 5.86 -8.62 -8.73
CA ALA A 10 6.59 -9.00 -9.95
C ALA A 10 6.53 -10.50 -10.30
N GLY A 11 5.50 -11.22 -9.82
CA GLY A 11 5.32 -12.65 -10.04
C GLY A 11 6.28 -13.56 -9.27
N LYS A 12 7.00 -13.04 -8.26
CA LYS A 12 7.97 -13.83 -7.48
C LYS A 12 7.47 -14.07 -6.05
N ASP A 13 7.59 -15.30 -5.56
CA ASP A 13 7.16 -15.65 -4.20
C ASP A 13 7.98 -14.93 -3.12
N GLU A 14 9.27 -14.68 -3.37
CA GLU A 14 10.13 -13.89 -2.49
C GLU A 14 9.60 -12.47 -2.24
N ASN A 15 8.78 -11.95 -3.16
CA ASN A 15 8.23 -10.59 -3.10
C ASN A 15 6.84 -10.53 -2.45
N ILE A 16 6.28 -11.64 -1.98
CA ILE A 16 4.95 -11.66 -1.34
C ILE A 16 4.88 -10.64 -0.20
N ALA A 17 5.91 -10.60 0.65
CA ALA A 17 5.96 -9.68 1.80
C ALA A 17 5.95 -8.20 1.38
N VAL A 18 6.72 -7.82 0.34
CA VAL A 18 6.76 -6.43 -0.14
C VAL A 18 5.47 -6.05 -0.87
N ALA A 19 4.85 -6.98 -1.60
CA ALA A 19 3.55 -6.80 -2.23
C ALA A 19 2.43 -6.59 -1.21
N GLN A 20 2.42 -7.38 -0.13
CA GLN A 20 1.47 -7.23 0.98
C GLN A 20 1.64 -5.87 1.67
N LYS A 21 2.86 -5.43 1.96
CA LYS A 21 3.12 -4.09 2.52
C LYS A 21 2.52 -2.98 1.63
N ALA A 22 2.77 -3.04 0.32
CA ALA A 22 2.23 -2.07 -0.63
C ALA A 22 0.69 -2.09 -0.70
N PHE A 23 0.08 -3.28 -0.61
CA PHE A 23 -1.36 -3.43 -0.57
C PHE A 23 -1.98 -2.86 0.71
N HIS A 24 -1.44 -3.23 1.89
CA HIS A 24 -1.92 -2.75 3.18
C HIS A 24 -1.79 -1.24 3.31
N HIS A 25 -0.69 -0.66 2.82
CA HIS A 25 -0.52 0.80 2.76
C HIS A 25 -1.68 1.45 2.00
N ARG A 26 -1.95 1.00 0.77
CA ARG A 26 -3.04 1.53 -0.04
C ARG A 26 -4.42 1.32 0.58
N ALA A 27 -4.65 0.17 1.23
CA ALA A 27 -5.90 -0.09 1.94
C ALA A 27 -6.10 0.90 3.09
N ARG A 28 -5.05 1.16 3.88
CA ARG A 28 -5.09 2.15 4.98
C ARG A 28 -5.34 3.56 4.45
N MET A 29 -4.68 3.97 3.38
CA MET A 29 -4.87 5.31 2.80
C MET A 29 -6.30 5.51 2.29
N ASN A 30 -6.87 4.51 1.60
CA ASN A 30 -8.26 4.59 1.15
C ASN A 30 -9.26 4.59 2.31
N HIS A 31 -8.98 3.84 3.37
CA HIS A 31 -9.81 3.86 4.58
C HIS A 31 -9.82 5.26 5.22
N LEU A 32 -8.65 5.87 5.40
CA LEU A 32 -8.54 7.23 5.93
C LEU A 32 -9.22 8.26 5.01
N ALA A 33 -9.11 8.08 3.69
CA ALA A 33 -9.77 8.95 2.72
C ALA A 33 -11.30 8.84 2.81
N ALA A 34 -11.83 7.62 2.98
CA ALA A 34 -13.26 7.39 3.17
C ALA A 34 -13.81 8.04 4.45
N LEU A 35 -12.96 8.18 5.48
CA LEU A 35 -13.29 8.89 6.72
C LEU A 35 -13.07 10.42 6.62
N GLY A 36 -12.54 10.94 5.51
CA GLY A 36 -12.13 12.33 5.39
C GLY A 36 -10.91 12.70 6.24
N GLN A 37 -10.14 11.72 6.70
CA GLN A 37 -9.00 11.86 7.62
C GLN A 37 -7.64 11.66 6.94
N TRP A 38 -7.63 11.46 5.62
CA TRP A 38 -6.41 11.28 4.85
C TRP A 38 -5.63 12.59 4.75
N THR A 39 -4.32 12.51 4.98
CA THR A 39 -3.36 13.59 4.74
C THR A 39 -2.16 13.10 3.95
N LYS A 40 -1.47 14.02 3.27
CA LYS A 40 -0.35 13.68 2.40
C LYS A 40 0.86 13.15 3.19
N GLU A 41 1.02 13.55 4.45
CA GLU A 41 2.08 13.04 5.31
C GLU A 41 1.94 11.55 5.61
N GLN A 42 0.72 11.00 5.60
CA GLN A 42 0.45 9.58 5.88
C GLN A 42 0.87 8.64 4.73
N GLU A 43 1.14 9.19 3.54
CA GLU A 43 1.66 8.42 2.40
C GLU A 43 3.14 8.04 2.57
N GLN A 44 3.86 8.61 3.54
CA GLN A 44 5.21 8.17 3.84
C GLN A 44 5.17 6.79 4.50
N VAL A 45 5.60 5.79 3.75
CA VAL A 45 5.92 4.48 4.31
C VAL A 45 7.14 4.67 5.20
N SER A 46 6.94 4.65 6.53
CA SER A 46 8.07 4.59 7.47
C SER A 46 8.90 3.36 7.13
N ALA A 47 10.20 3.58 6.90
CA ALA A 47 11.18 2.59 6.45
C ALA A 47 11.27 1.37 7.38
#